data_AF-A0A845LWU5-F1
#
_entry.id   AF-A0A845LWU5-F1
#
_cell.length_a   1.000
_cell.length_b   1.000
_cell.length_c   1.000
_cell.angle_alpha   90.00
_cell.angle_beta   90.00
_cell.angle_gamma   90.00
#
_symmetry.space_group_name_H-M   'P 1'
#
loop_
_entity.id
_entity.type
_entity.pdbx_description
1 polymer ?
#
loop_
_entity_poly.entity_id
_entity_poly.type
_entity_poly.pdbx_seq_one_letter_code
_entity_poly.pdbx_strand_id
1 'polypeptide(L)'
;MLNATAAEGHLFDKWVINNVDYTTSSVNVTMDSNVTATAHFKSNTIVPATKIFAEITSPSNLAVYKWNTQFYINVEVKDQKSALVSGASVTVEVWSPGPTSTLVKRYTGVTDALGIFSAAHKVAN
;
A
#
# COMPACT_ATOMS: atom_id res chain seq x y z
N MET A 1 38.17 -6.09 -14.76
CA MET A 1 36.90 -5.44 -14.37
C MET A 1 35.77 -6.45 -14.51
N LEU A 2 34.92 -6.56 -13.49
CA LEU A 2 33.69 -7.35 -13.50
C LEU A 2 32.49 -6.41 -13.56
N ASN A 3 31.49 -6.75 -14.37
CA ASN A 3 30.25 -5.99 -14.48
C ASN A 3 29.05 -6.93 -14.45
N ALA A 4 28.08 -6.63 -13.59
CA ALA A 4 26.82 -7.37 -13.49
C ALA A 4 25.69 -6.55 -14.09
N THR A 5 25.07 -7.10 -15.14
CA THR A 5 23.85 -6.54 -15.74
C THR A 5 22.66 -7.41 -15.32
N ALA A 6 21.68 -6.81 -14.66
CA ALA A 6 20.46 -7.53 -14.30
C ALA A 6 19.58 -7.74 -15.54
N ALA A 7 19.02 -8.94 -15.66
CA ALA A 7 17.93 -9.19 -16.60
C ALA A 7 16.65 -8.45 -16.16
N GLU A 8 15.69 -8.33 -17.07
CA GLU A 8 14.37 -7.80 -16.73
C GLU A 8 13.76 -8.55 -15.54
N GLY A 9 13.08 -7.80 -14.65
CA GLY A 9 12.51 -8.36 -13.43
C GLY A 9 13.53 -8.74 -12.35
N HIS A 10 14.80 -8.34 -12.49
CA HIS A 10 15.84 -8.56 -11.48
C HIS A 10 16.58 -7.27 -11.14
N LEU A 11 17.17 -7.23 -9.94
CA LEU A 11 18.09 -6.18 -9.51
C LEU A 11 19.39 -6.82 -9.05
N PHE A 12 20.52 -6.22 -9.43
CA PHE A 12 21.80 -6.56 -8.84
C PHE A 12 21.74 -6.26 -7.33
N ASP A 13 22.17 -7.22 -6.52
CA ASP A 13 22.21 -7.09 -5.07
C ASP A 13 23.63 -6.85 -4.58
N LYS A 14 24.54 -7.78 -4.89
CA LYS A 14 25.97 -7.69 -4.53
C LYS A 14 26.84 -8.68 -5.30
N TRP A 15 28.14 -8.45 -5.30
CA TRP A 15 29.16 -9.45 -5.57
C TRP A 15 29.66 -10.05 -4.25
N VAL A 16 29.97 -11.34 -4.26
CA VAL A 16 30.80 -12.00 -3.24
C VAL A 16 32.09 -12.43 -3.92
N ILE A 17 33.21 -11.82 -3.55
CA ILE A 17 34.54 -12.09 -4.13
C ILE A 17 35.48 -12.43 -2.97
N ASN A 18 36.00 -13.65 -2.94
CA ASN A 18 36.85 -14.15 -1.84
C ASN A 18 36.23 -13.89 -0.45
N ASN A 19 34.93 -14.19 -0.29
CA ASN A 19 34.14 -13.97 0.93
C ASN A 19 33.96 -12.49 1.35
N VAL A 20 34.28 -11.53 0.49
CA VAL A 20 34.02 -10.10 0.70
C VAL A 20 32.86 -9.64 -0.17
N ASP A 21 31.92 -8.92 0.45
CA ASP A 21 30.74 -8.35 -0.22
C ASP A 21 31.08 -7.01 -0.89
N TYR A 22 30.65 -6.84 -2.13
CA TYR A 22 30.71 -5.56 -2.85
C TYR A 22 29.33 -5.20 -3.39
N THR A 23 28.82 -4.02 -3.04
CA THR A 23 27.46 -3.57 -3.40
C THR A 23 27.40 -2.76 -4.70
N THR A 24 28.54 -2.57 -5.37
CA THR A 24 28.60 -1.91 -6.69
C THR A 24 28.56 -2.95 -7.80
N SER A 25 27.78 -2.71 -8.86
CA SER A 25 27.64 -3.63 -9.99
C SER A 25 28.94 -3.77 -10.81
N SER A 26 29.78 -2.74 -10.80
CA SER A 26 31.11 -2.74 -11.39
C SER A 26 32.19 -2.80 -10.30
N VAL A 27 33.11 -3.77 -10.41
CA VAL A 27 34.21 -3.98 -9.47
C VAL A 27 35.52 -4.22 -10.25
N ASN A 28 36.61 -3.60 -9.79
CA ASN A 28 37.95 -3.89 -10.29
C ASN A 28 38.62 -4.92 -9.37
N VAL A 29 39.06 -6.03 -9.97
CA VAL A 29 39.75 -7.12 -9.29
C VAL A 29 41.10 -7.31 -9.96
N THR A 30 42.17 -7.23 -9.17
CA THR A 30 43.53 -7.60 -9.59
C THR A 30 43.68 -9.10 -9.43
N MET A 31 44.17 -9.77 -10.48
CA MET A 31 44.34 -11.23 -10.48
C MET A 31 45.81 -11.58 -10.32
N ASP A 32 46.19 -12.03 -9.13
CA ASP A 32 47.49 -12.62 -8.80
C ASP A 32 47.40 -14.14 -8.60
N SER A 33 46.19 -14.67 -8.42
CA SER A 33 45.86 -16.09 -8.41
C SER A 33 44.44 -16.34 -8.94
N ASN A 34 43.97 -17.59 -8.88
CA ASN A 34 42.57 -17.91 -9.17
C ASN A 34 41.65 -17.21 -8.15
N VAL A 35 40.56 -16.62 -8.63
CA VAL A 35 39.55 -15.91 -7.82
C VAL A 35 38.16 -16.42 -8.18
N THR A 36 37.32 -16.66 -7.17
CA THR A 36 35.89 -16.95 -7.35
C THR A 36 35.08 -15.70 -7.03
N ALA A 37 34.28 -15.26 -8.01
CA ALA A 37 33.35 -14.14 -7.89
C ALA A 37 31.92 -14.61 -8.19
N THR A 38 31.00 -14.34 -7.26
CA THR A 38 29.57 -14.71 -7.39
C THR A 38 28.73 -13.43 -7.39
N ALA A 39 27.96 -13.21 -8.46
CA ALA A 39 26.97 -12.13 -8.50
C ALA A 39 25.64 -12.63 -7.93
N HIS A 40 25.12 -11.90 -6.95
CA HIS A 40 23.80 -12.10 -6.38
C HIS A 40 22.82 -11.12 -7.00
N PHE A 41 21.66 -11.64 -7.39
CA PHE A 41 20.53 -10.87 -7.88
C PHE A 41 19.31 -11.21 -7.03
N LYS A 42 18.45 -10.21 -6.85
CA LYS A 42 17.13 -10.39 -6.26
C LYS A 42 16.06 -10.11 -7.31
N SER A 43 14.91 -10.77 -7.16
CA SER A 43 13.75 -10.44 -7.99
C SER A 43 13.37 -8.98 -7.77
N ASN A 44 13.26 -8.24 -8.87
CA ASN A 44 12.55 -6.98 -8.90
C ASN A 44 11.06 -7.31 -8.92
N THR A 45 10.51 -7.72 -7.79
CA THR A 45 9.06 -7.78 -7.63
C THR A 45 8.53 -6.36 -7.67
N ILE A 46 8.30 -5.88 -8.89
CA ILE A 46 7.36 -4.78 -9.12
C ILE A 46 6.03 -5.38 -8.67
N VAL A 47 5.64 -5.14 -7.41
CA VAL A 47 4.32 -5.54 -6.93
C VAL A 47 3.38 -4.72 -7.81
N PRO A 48 2.63 -5.33 -8.75
CA PRO A 48 1.77 -4.55 -9.61
C PRO A 48 0.84 -3.78 -8.70
N ALA A 49 0.75 -2.45 -8.91
CA ALA A 49 -0.19 -1.61 -8.20
C ALA A 49 -1.57 -2.27 -8.36
N THR A 50 -2.02 -2.92 -7.30
CA THR A 50 -3.24 -3.69 -7.34
C THR A 50 -4.38 -2.71 -7.20
N LYS A 51 -5.38 -2.82 -8.07
CA LYS A 51 -6.60 -2.03 -7.92
C LYS A 51 -7.21 -2.35 -6.56
N ILE A 52 -7.56 -1.29 -5.84
CA ILE A 52 -8.31 -1.38 -4.59
C ILE A 52 -9.75 -0.95 -4.83
N PHE A 53 -10.67 -1.61 -4.15
CA PHE A 53 -12.09 -1.30 -4.11
C PHE A 53 -12.43 -0.92 -2.67
N ALA A 54 -13.13 0.20 -2.49
CA ALA A 54 -13.58 0.67 -1.19
C ALA A 54 -15.10 0.81 -1.22
N GLU A 55 -15.78 0.21 -0.25
CA GLU A 55 -17.24 0.25 -0.16
C GLU A 55 -17.66 0.65 1.26
N ILE A 56 -18.65 1.55 1.36
CA ILE A 56 -19.31 1.87 2.62
C ILE A 56 -20.23 0.69 2.98
N THR A 57 -19.86 -0.08 4.01
CA THR A 57 -20.64 -1.22 4.50
C THR A 57 -21.59 -0.85 5.64
N SER A 58 -21.33 0.28 6.30
CA SER A 58 -22.23 0.90 7.26
C SER A 58 -22.01 2.41 7.26
N PRO A 59 -23.04 3.22 7.43
CA PRO A 59 -24.44 2.84 7.34
C PRO A 59 -24.82 2.35 5.93
N SER A 60 -25.88 1.56 5.77
CA SER A 60 -26.37 1.26 4.42
C SER A 60 -26.82 2.57 3.76
N ASN A 61 -26.56 2.69 2.45
CA ASN A 61 -26.65 3.90 1.63
C ASN A 61 -28.00 4.66 1.61
N LEU A 62 -29.01 4.21 2.34
CA LEU A 62 -30.36 4.81 2.41
C LEU A 62 -30.82 5.15 3.84
N ALA A 63 -29.94 5.08 4.84
CA ALA A 63 -30.33 5.34 6.22
C ALA A 63 -30.59 6.84 6.50
N VAL A 64 -31.84 7.20 6.80
CA VAL A 64 -32.20 8.52 7.35
C VAL A 64 -31.99 8.51 8.86
N TYR A 65 -31.01 9.28 9.34
CA TYR A 65 -30.70 9.37 10.76
C TYR A 65 -31.42 10.54 11.44
N LYS A 66 -31.99 10.28 12.62
CA LYS A 66 -32.55 11.35 13.47
C LYS A 66 -31.45 12.25 13.99
N TRP A 67 -31.79 13.52 14.23
CA TRP A 67 -30.92 14.48 14.90
C TRP A 67 -30.36 13.93 16.23
N ASN A 68 -29.11 14.28 16.54
CA ASN A 68 -28.35 13.79 17.68
C ASN A 68 -28.08 12.26 17.72
N THR A 69 -28.43 11.51 16.69
CA THR A 69 -28.07 10.09 16.58
C THR A 69 -26.58 9.94 16.30
N GLN A 70 -25.91 9.02 17.00
CA GLN A 70 -24.56 8.59 16.68
C GLN A 70 -24.58 7.26 15.95
N PHE A 71 -23.80 7.16 14.88
CA PHE A 71 -23.59 5.93 14.11
C PHE A 71 -22.12 5.80 13.72
N TYR A 72 -21.74 4.59 13.28
CA TYR A 72 -20.42 4.33 12.73
C TYR A 72 -20.50 4.24 11.22
N ILE A 73 -19.55 4.92 10.56
CA ILE A 73 -19.26 4.74 9.16
C ILE A 73 -18.15 3.70 9.06
N ASN A 74 -18.44 2.57 8.43
CA ASN A 74 -17.47 1.52 8.13
C ASN A 74 -17.22 1.47 6.63
N VAL A 75 -15.95 1.51 6.24
CA VAL A 75 -15.49 1.33 4.86
C VAL A 75 -14.64 0.07 4.81
N GLU A 76 -15.04 -0.91 4.01
CA GLU A 76 -14.24 -2.10 3.74
C GLU A 76 -13.40 -1.85 2.48
N VAL A 77 -12.10 -2.13 2.57
CA VAL A 77 -11.16 -2.03 1.44
C VAL A 77 -10.66 -3.41 1.06
N LYS A 78 -10.89 -3.77 -0.21
CA LYS A 78 -10.46 -5.03 -0.82
C LYS A 78 -9.58 -4.79 -2.03
N ASP A 79 -8.70 -5.73 -2.30
CA ASP A 79 -7.91 -5.76 -3.52
C ASP A 79 -8.72 -6.36 -4.70
N GLN A 80 -8.13 -6.40 -5.90
CA GLN A 80 -8.79 -6.95 -7.08
C GLN A 80 -9.11 -8.46 -7.02
N LYS A 81 -8.52 -9.17 -6.06
CA LYS A 81 -8.79 -10.58 -5.76
C LYS A 81 -9.76 -10.72 -4.58
N SER A 82 -10.39 -9.64 -4.15
CA SER A 82 -11.28 -9.57 -2.99
C SER A 82 -10.59 -9.84 -1.64
N ALA A 83 -9.26 -9.74 -1.55
CA ALA A 83 -8.52 -9.85 -0.30
C ALA A 83 -8.56 -8.53 0.48
N LEU A 84 -8.67 -8.61 1.81
CA LEU A 84 -8.73 -7.45 2.69
C LEU A 84 -7.40 -6.69 2.70
N VAL A 85 -7.46 -5.36 2.61
CA VAL A 85 -6.27 -4.50 2.56
C VAL A 85 -6.12 -3.75 3.87
N SER A 86 -5.13 -4.12 4.68
CA SER A 86 -4.74 -3.40 5.91
C SER A 86 -3.85 -2.20 5.59
N GLY A 87 -3.97 -1.12 6.37
CA GLY A 87 -3.16 0.10 6.20
C GLY A 87 -3.54 0.97 5.00
N ALA A 88 -4.64 0.68 4.30
CA ALA A 88 -5.12 1.50 3.20
C ALA A 88 -5.62 2.85 3.72
N SER A 89 -5.15 3.95 3.11
CA SER A 89 -5.62 5.29 3.47
C SER A 89 -7.04 5.52 2.96
N VAL A 90 -7.96 5.88 3.87
CA VAL A 90 -9.36 6.13 3.57
C VAL A 90 -9.70 7.57 3.95
N THR A 91 -10.45 8.26 3.08
CA THR A 91 -11.10 9.53 3.41
C THR A 91 -12.57 9.43 3.09
N VAL A 92 -13.42 9.77 4.06
CA VAL A 92 -14.88 9.83 3.91
C VAL A 92 -15.36 11.25 4.15
N GLU A 93 -16.24 11.72 3.28
CA GLU A 93 -16.87 13.03 3.38
C GLU A 93 -18.37 12.88 3.61
N VAL A 94 -18.88 13.54 4.63
CA VAL A 94 -20.31 13.61 4.95
C VAL A 94 -20.82 14.96 4.49
N TRP A 95 -21.87 14.96 3.66
CA TRP A 95 -22.46 16.16 3.07
C TRP A 95 -23.90 16.37 3.56
N SER A 96 -24.35 17.62 3.60
CA SER A 96 -25.74 17.95 3.90
C SER A 96 -26.64 17.49 2.74
N PRO A 97 -27.87 17.04 3.03
CA PRO A 97 -28.82 16.67 1.97
C PRO A 97 -29.32 17.91 1.22
N GLY A 98 -29.78 17.73 -0.02
CA GLY A 98 -30.47 18.76 -0.80
C GLY A 98 -29.67 19.29 -2.00
N PRO A 99 -30.28 20.19 -2.79
CA PRO A 99 -29.73 20.66 -4.06
C PRO A 99 -28.49 21.56 -3.90
N THR A 100 -28.29 22.12 -2.71
CA THR A 100 -27.11 22.92 -2.34
C THR A 100 -26.35 22.20 -1.23
N SER A 101 -25.91 20.98 -1.51
CA SER A 101 -25.17 20.16 -0.54
C SER A 101 -23.86 20.85 -0.13
N THR A 102 -23.57 20.83 1.18
CA THR A 102 -22.35 21.40 1.76
C THR A 102 -21.62 20.33 2.57
N LEU A 103 -20.29 20.41 2.62
CA LEU A 103 -19.49 19.46 3.39
C LEU A 103 -19.72 19.69 4.89
N VAL A 104 -20.27 18.69 5.56
CA VAL A 104 -20.52 18.71 7.02
C VAL A 104 -19.25 18.31 7.77
N LYS A 105 -18.60 17.21 7.35
CA LYS A 105 -17.41 16.69 8.03
C LYS A 105 -16.59 15.77 7.13
N ARG A 106 -15.27 15.77 7.35
CA ARG A 106 -14.32 14.83 6.74
C ARG A 106 -13.72 13.92 7.81
N TYR A 107 -13.58 12.65 7.48
CA TYR A 107 -12.92 11.63 8.28
C TYR A 107 -11.78 11.03 7.46
N THR A 108 -10.60 10.94 8.04
CA THR A 108 -9.44 10.34 7.39
C THR A 108 -8.77 9.37 8.36
N GLY A 109 -8.29 8.25 7.85
CA GLY A 109 -7.51 7.28 8.61
C GLY A 109 -7.04 6.14 7.74
N VAL A 110 -6.67 5.03 8.37
CA VAL A 110 -6.25 3.81 7.70
C VAL A 110 -7.15 2.64 8.08
N THR A 111 -7.24 1.64 7.20
CA THR A 111 -7.90 0.38 7.53
C THR A 111 -7.11 -0.42 8.56
N ASP A 112 -7.85 -1.13 9.42
CA ASP A 112 -7.29 -2.06 10.40
C ASP A 112 -6.82 -3.39 9.76
N ALA A 113 -6.46 -4.35 10.61
CA ALA A 113 -6.06 -5.69 10.16
C ALA A 113 -7.16 -6.48 9.42
N LEU A 114 -8.42 -6.06 9.57
CA LEU A 114 -9.57 -6.63 8.87
C LEU A 114 -9.93 -5.83 7.61
N GLY A 115 -9.10 -4.88 7.19
CA GLY A 115 -9.37 -4.06 6.02
C GLY A 115 -10.51 -3.07 6.21
N ILE A 116 -10.86 -2.76 7.47
CA ILE A 116 -11.98 -1.87 7.81
C ILE A 116 -11.45 -0.54 8.35
N PHE A 117 -11.92 0.55 7.77
CA PHE A 117 -11.85 1.88 8.38
C PHE A 117 -13.18 2.17 9.09
N SER A 118 -13.14 2.63 10.34
CA SER A 118 -14.34 2.98 11.11
C SER A 118 -14.26 4.40 11.68
N ALA A 119 -15.34 5.16 11.56
CA ALA A 119 -15.46 6.51 12.09
C ALA A 119 -16.83 6.75 12.73
N ALA A 120 -16.84 7.25 13.97
CA ALA A 120 -18.07 7.69 14.61
C ALA A 120 -18.55 9.04 14.07
N HIS A 121 -19.79 9.08 13.59
CA HIS A 121 -20.47 10.31 13.20
C HIS A 121 -21.71 10.55 14.06
N LYS A 122 -21.85 11.77 14.56
CA LYS A 122 -23.04 12.24 15.26
C LYS A 122 -23.73 13.24 14.36
N VAL A 123 -25.00 13.00 14.03
CA VAL A 123 -25.79 13.94 13.25
C VAL A 123 -25.93 15.22 14.05
N ALA A 124 -25.49 16.34 13.48
CA ALA A 124 -25.63 17.69 14.04
C ALA A 124 -27.11 18.06 14.24
N ASN A 125 -27.45 19.20 14.83
CA ASN A 125 -28.81 19.75 14.77
C ASN A 125 -28.90 20.84 13.71
#